data_AF-A0AAV4G2N7-F1
#
_entry.id   AF-A0AAV4G2N7-F1
#
_cell.length_a   1.000
_cell.length_b   1.000
_cell.length_c   1.000
_cell.angle_alpha   90.00
_cell.angle_beta   90.00
_cell.angle_gamma   90.00
#
_symmetry.space_group_name_H-M   'P 1'
#
loop_
_entity.id
_entity.type
_entity.pdbx_description
1 polymer ?
#
loop_
_entity_poly.entity_id
_entity_poly.type
_entity_poly.pdbx_seq_one_letter_code
_entity_poly.pdbx_strand_id
1 'polypeptide(L)'
;MIRLALRMYHIPEDIQGMLDDYFSGFRVRFSNTTNWINIEVGIAIGCTISPILFVMAMEVILQAAEGSAGPANLGGGCSMPPLKAFMDDATIICSKEDETRWMLARLDTLMAWSRMKLKPKKSRSLSIRKGKIEEAVVSTVAERQISTISQESVKRHGRLYDSSMKDTRRGFKTVQFASEGLLAINKCGIQGKFKVWCLQFMLIPKLL
;
A
#
# COMPACT_ATOMS: atom_id res chain seq x y z
N MET A 1 -16.25 0.03 -11.60
CA MET A 1 -15.40 0.95 -10.81
C MET A 1 -14.71 2.00 -11.67
N ILE A 2 -13.83 1.61 -12.62
CA ILE A 2 -13.04 2.56 -13.43
C ILE A 2 -13.91 3.58 -14.17
N ARG A 3 -14.96 3.15 -14.88
CA ARG A 3 -15.91 4.08 -15.54
C ARG A 3 -16.54 5.10 -14.59
N LEU A 4 -16.87 4.70 -13.36
CA LEU A 4 -17.40 5.63 -12.37
C LEU A 4 -16.34 6.67 -11.99
N ALA A 5 -15.11 6.23 -11.73
CA ALA A 5 -14.01 7.13 -11.40
C ALA A 5 -13.75 8.13 -12.53
N LEU A 6 -13.67 7.68 -13.79
CA LEU A 6 -13.50 8.57 -14.95
C LEU A 6 -14.58 9.66 -15.00
N ARG A 7 -15.85 9.31 -14.73
CA ARG A 7 -16.95 10.28 -14.68
C ARG A 7 -16.84 11.25 -13.49
N MET A 8 -16.49 10.75 -12.31
CA MET A 8 -16.32 11.58 -11.11
C MET A 8 -15.17 12.59 -11.23
N TYR A 9 -14.12 12.23 -11.97
CA TYR A 9 -13.02 13.14 -12.30
C TYR A 9 -13.26 13.96 -13.57
N HIS A 10 -14.46 13.92 -14.15
CA HIS A 10 -14.83 14.69 -15.34
C HIS A 10 -13.91 14.44 -16.54
N ILE A 11 -13.45 13.20 -16.71
CA ILE A 11 -12.64 12.83 -17.89
C ILE A 11 -13.53 12.91 -19.15
N PRO A 12 -13.08 13.57 -20.23
CA PRO A 12 -13.82 13.67 -21.50
C PRO A 12 -14.29 12.32 -22.05
N GLU A 13 -15.48 12.29 -22.68
CA GLU A 13 -16.11 11.06 -23.17
C GLU A 13 -15.31 10.35 -24.29
N ASP A 14 -14.63 11.13 -25.12
CA ASP A 14 -13.71 10.64 -26.15
C ASP A 14 -12.54 9.85 -25.54
N ILE A 15 -11.97 10.34 -24.44
CA ILE A 15 -10.92 9.63 -23.68
C ILE A 15 -11.50 8.38 -23.01
N GLN A 16 -12.71 8.46 -22.44
CA GLN A 16 -13.38 7.29 -21.86
C GLN A 16 -13.59 6.20 -22.92
N GLY A 17 -14.06 6.57 -24.11
CA GLY A 17 -14.24 5.65 -25.25
C GLY A 17 -12.93 5.01 -25.68
N MET A 18 -11.86 5.80 -25.80
CA MET A 18 -10.52 5.28 -26.13
C MET A 18 -10.02 4.25 -25.10
N LEU A 19 -10.25 4.50 -23.81
CA LEU A 19 -9.88 3.57 -22.74
C LEU A 19 -10.73 2.29 -22.78
N ASP A 20 -12.04 2.43 -23.00
CA ASP A 20 -12.94 1.30 -23.15
C ASP A 20 -12.50 0.40 -24.32
N ASP A 21 -12.17 0.99 -25.47
CA ASP A 21 -11.67 0.27 -26.64
C ASP A 21 -10.34 -0.42 -26.33
N TYR A 22 -9.40 0.28 -25.67
CA TYR A 22 -8.10 -0.25 -25.29
C TYR A 22 -8.19 -1.48 -24.38
N PHE A 23 -9.11 -1.49 -23.41
CA PHE A 23 -9.27 -2.61 -22.47
C PHE A 23 -10.26 -3.68 -22.96
N SER A 24 -11.17 -3.38 -23.90
CA SER A 24 -12.19 -4.32 -24.39
C SER A 24 -11.61 -5.59 -25.05
N GLY A 25 -10.43 -5.45 -25.66
CA GLY A 25 -9.74 -6.52 -26.37
C GLY A 25 -8.53 -7.09 -25.64
N PHE A 26 -8.36 -6.82 -24.35
CA PHE A 26 -7.12 -7.14 -23.65
C PHE A 26 -6.90 -8.66 -23.50
N ARG A 27 -5.84 -9.17 -24.13
CA ARG A 27 -5.45 -10.58 -24.07
C ARG A 27 -4.00 -10.71 -23.63
N VAL A 28 -3.73 -11.74 -22.84
CA VAL A 28 -2.37 -12.05 -22.38
C VAL A 28 -1.98 -13.44 -22.87
N ARG A 29 -0.68 -13.58 -23.14
CA ARG A 29 -0.05 -14.82 -23.53
C ARG A 29 1.28 -14.93 -22.77
N PHE A 30 1.54 -16.08 -22.15
CA PHE A 30 2.71 -16.27 -21.28
C PHE A 30 3.96 -16.74 -22.04
N SER A 31 3.76 -17.41 -23.17
CA SER A 31 4.83 -17.89 -24.05
C SER A 31 4.35 -17.90 -25.50
N ASN A 32 5.28 -17.92 -26.45
CA ASN A 32 4.97 -18.04 -27.87
C ASN A 32 4.15 -19.29 -28.22
N THR A 33 4.14 -20.29 -27.34
CA THR A 33 3.42 -21.57 -27.50
C THR A 33 2.06 -21.63 -26.78
N THR A 34 1.74 -20.66 -25.91
CA THR A 34 0.46 -20.66 -25.18
C THR A 34 -0.64 -19.97 -25.99
N ASN A 35 -1.88 -20.42 -25.82
CA ASN A 35 -3.03 -19.73 -26.38
C ASN A 35 -3.26 -18.36 -25.72
N TRP A 36 -3.93 -17.47 -26.44
CA TRP A 36 -4.37 -16.18 -25.90
C TRP A 36 -5.43 -16.38 -24.81
N ILE A 37 -5.29 -15.66 -23.70
CA ILE A 37 -6.23 -15.67 -22.58
C ILE A 37 -6.84 -14.28 -22.48
N ASN A 38 -8.17 -14.19 -22.51
CA ASN A 38 -8.88 -12.93 -22.30
C ASN A 38 -8.87 -12.56 -20.82
N ILE A 39 -8.62 -11.29 -20.52
CA ILE A 39 -8.69 -10.77 -19.15
C ILE A 39 -10.04 -10.05 -18.98
N GLU A 40 -10.94 -10.64 -18.19
CA GLU A 40 -12.27 -10.08 -17.94
C GLU A 40 -12.30 -9.04 -16.82
N VAL A 41 -11.44 -9.22 -15.80
CA VAL A 41 -11.45 -8.39 -14.59
C VAL A 41 -10.05 -7.94 -14.25
N GLY A 42 -9.93 -6.64 -13.98
CA GLY A 42 -8.71 -6.01 -13.50
C GLY A 42 -8.08 -5.10 -14.55
N ILE A 43 -6.88 -4.65 -14.22
CA ILE A 43 -6.03 -3.80 -15.05
C ILE A 43 -4.73 -4.56 -15.31
N ALA A 44 -4.13 -4.33 -16.47
CA ALA A 44 -2.91 -5.01 -16.85
C ALA A 44 -1.71 -4.49 -16.05
N ILE A 45 -1.00 -5.38 -15.35
CA ILE A 45 0.27 -5.07 -14.69
C ILE A 45 1.33 -4.82 -15.79
N GLY A 46 2.06 -3.71 -15.67
CA GLY A 46 3.06 -3.29 -16.67
C GLY A 46 2.51 -2.39 -17.77
N CYS A 47 1.19 -2.15 -17.82
CA CYS A 47 0.61 -1.13 -18.69
C CYS A 47 0.75 0.26 -18.05
N THR A 48 1.15 1.26 -18.83
CA THR A 48 1.44 2.61 -18.35
C THR A 48 0.23 3.35 -17.78
N ILE A 49 -0.96 3.13 -18.33
CA ILE A 49 -2.19 3.81 -17.86
C ILE A 49 -2.81 3.12 -16.65
N SER A 50 -2.53 1.83 -16.45
CA SER A 50 -3.10 1.02 -15.37
C SER A 50 -2.88 1.62 -13.96
N PRO A 51 -1.67 2.05 -13.56
CA PRO A 51 -1.47 2.68 -12.25
C PRO A 51 -2.33 3.92 -12.02
N ILE A 52 -2.54 4.74 -13.06
CA ILE A 52 -3.35 5.96 -12.96
C ILE A 52 -4.81 5.59 -12.74
N LEU A 53 -5.34 4.66 -13.55
CA LEU A 53 -6.72 4.18 -13.40
C LEU A 53 -6.96 3.50 -12.06
N PHE A 54 -5.96 2.78 -11.55
CA PHE A 54 -5.99 2.19 -10.22
C PHE A 54 -6.10 3.26 -9.14
N VAL A 55 -5.24 4.27 -9.18
CA VAL A 55 -5.24 5.36 -8.20
C VAL A 55 -6.56 6.11 -8.24
N MET A 56 -7.09 6.44 -9.43
CA MET A 56 -8.40 7.10 -9.55
C MET A 56 -9.54 6.25 -8.95
N ALA A 57 -9.56 4.95 -9.25
CA ALA A 57 -10.58 4.05 -8.72
C ALA A 57 -10.46 3.89 -7.19
N MET A 58 -9.25 3.74 -6.67
CA MET A 58 -9.00 3.65 -5.24
C MET A 58 -9.35 4.94 -4.52
N GLU A 59 -9.00 6.10 -5.07
CA GLU A 59 -9.29 7.40 -4.45
C GLU A 59 -10.79 7.61 -4.25
N VAL A 60 -11.62 7.26 -5.23
CA VAL A 60 -13.09 7.28 -5.07
C VAL A 60 -13.56 6.42 -3.90
N ILE A 61 -12.98 5.23 -3.74
CA ILE A 61 -13.31 4.31 -2.63
C ILE A 61 -12.84 4.91 -1.30
N LEU A 62 -11.64 5.46 -1.24
CA LEU A 62 -11.04 6.02 -0.04
C LEU A 62 -11.82 7.27 0.43
N GLN A 63 -12.16 8.19 -0.47
CA GLN A 63 -12.97 9.37 -0.16
C GLN A 63 -14.36 9.00 0.34
N ALA A 64 -14.99 7.98 -0.25
CA ALA A 64 -16.28 7.47 0.21
C ALA A 64 -16.24 6.78 1.59
N ALA A 65 -15.04 6.40 2.05
CA ALA A 65 -14.80 5.83 3.38
C ALA A 65 -14.40 6.90 4.41
N GLU A 66 -13.63 7.91 3.99
CA GLU A 66 -13.04 8.93 4.86
C GLU A 66 -14.10 9.70 5.67
N GLY A 67 -15.29 9.93 5.09
CA GLY A 67 -16.42 10.56 5.79
C GLY A 67 -16.94 9.82 7.04
N SER A 68 -16.40 8.64 7.36
CA SER A 68 -16.80 7.82 8.52
C SER A 68 -16.00 8.12 9.80
N ALA A 69 -14.93 8.91 9.73
CA ALA A 69 -14.19 9.35 10.93
C ALA A 69 -13.64 10.76 10.75
N GLY A 70 -13.46 11.46 11.87
CA GLY A 70 -12.76 12.75 11.88
C GLY A 70 -11.23 12.59 11.83
N PRO A 71 -10.49 13.69 11.65
CA PRO A 71 -9.03 13.69 11.75
C PRO A 71 -8.56 13.13 13.10
N ALA A 72 -7.57 12.24 13.08
CA ALA A 72 -6.99 11.70 14.29
C ALA A 72 -6.07 12.73 14.94
N ASN A 73 -6.27 12.99 16.23
CA ASN A 73 -5.40 13.82 17.03
C ASN A 73 -4.24 12.97 17.57
N LEU A 74 -3.00 13.31 17.20
CA LEU A 74 -1.78 12.62 17.65
C LEU A 74 -1.16 13.28 18.90
N GLY A 75 -1.76 14.34 19.42
CA GLY A 75 -1.21 15.17 20.48
C GLY A 75 -0.26 16.25 19.95
N GLY A 76 0.08 17.22 20.80
CA GLY A 76 1.06 18.27 20.48
C GLY A 76 0.66 19.19 19.31
N GLY A 77 -0.65 19.36 19.06
CA GLY A 77 -1.15 20.14 17.93
C GLY A 77 -1.07 19.43 16.57
N CYS A 78 -0.63 18.17 16.54
CA CYS A 78 -0.55 17.37 15.32
C CYS A 78 -1.84 16.58 15.08
N SER A 79 -2.40 16.71 13.89
CA SER A 79 -3.51 15.90 13.42
C SER A 79 -3.19 15.25 12.08
N MET A 80 -3.67 14.03 11.86
CA MET A 80 -3.54 13.32 10.59
C MET A 80 -4.92 12.98 10.03
N PRO A 81 -5.06 12.93 8.69
CA PRO A 81 -6.26 12.37 8.08
C PRO A 81 -6.43 10.92 8.53
N PRO A 82 -7.70 10.47 8.69
CA PRO A 82 -7.97 9.17 9.26
C PRO A 82 -7.65 8.02 8.32
N LEU A 83 -7.45 8.30 7.03
CA LEU A 83 -7.13 7.34 6.01
C LEU A 83 -5.90 7.80 5.21
N LYS A 84 -4.94 6.89 5.03
CA LYS A 84 -3.76 7.10 4.18
C LYS A 84 -3.53 5.86 3.35
N ALA A 85 -3.38 6.02 2.04
CA ALA A 85 -3.13 4.91 1.14
C ALA A 85 -1.91 5.14 0.27
N PHE A 86 -1.27 4.04 -0.12
CA PHE A 86 -0.30 4.00 -1.19
C PHE A 86 -0.56 2.73 -2.00
N MET A 87 -1.03 2.91 -3.23
CA MET A 87 -1.53 1.79 -4.04
C MET A 87 -2.55 0.93 -3.25
N ASP A 88 -2.30 -0.37 -3.08
CA ASP A 88 -3.18 -1.29 -2.34
C ASP A 88 -2.96 -1.27 -0.81
N ASP A 89 -1.89 -0.62 -0.33
CA ASP A 89 -1.59 -0.50 1.10
C ASP A 89 -2.32 0.70 1.70
N ALA A 90 -3.39 0.45 2.46
CA ALA A 90 -4.11 1.46 3.23
C ALA A 90 -3.76 1.42 4.73
N THR A 91 -3.90 2.55 5.41
CA THR A 91 -3.75 2.68 6.86
C THR A 91 -4.79 3.61 7.41
N ILE A 92 -5.45 3.13 8.44
CA ILE A 92 -6.46 3.85 9.19
C ILE A 92 -5.84 4.31 10.50
N ILE A 93 -6.07 5.57 10.84
CA ILE A 93 -5.64 6.17 12.09
C ILE A 93 -6.86 6.90 12.64
N CYS A 94 -7.42 6.41 13.74
CA CYS A 94 -8.55 7.08 14.41
C CYS A 94 -8.21 7.33 15.88
N SER A 95 -8.86 8.33 16.48
CA SER A 95 -8.67 8.62 17.91
C SER A 95 -9.52 7.71 18.82
N LYS A 96 -10.57 7.07 18.28
CA LYS A 96 -11.45 6.17 19.02
C LYS A 96 -11.57 4.81 18.35
N GLU A 97 -11.75 3.78 19.17
CA GLU A 97 -11.95 2.40 18.71
C GLU A 97 -13.21 2.27 17.85
N ASP A 98 -14.32 2.91 18.25
CA ASP A 98 -15.57 2.85 17.51
C ASP A 98 -15.42 3.46 16.11
N GLU A 99 -14.75 4.61 15.98
CA GLU A 99 -14.45 5.25 14.69
C GLU A 99 -13.64 4.33 13.77
N THR A 100 -12.63 3.63 14.31
CA THR A 100 -11.89 2.60 13.57
C THR A 100 -12.81 1.47 13.09
N ARG A 101 -13.69 0.98 13.96
CA ARG A 101 -14.62 -0.11 13.63
C ARG A 101 -15.59 0.29 12.52
N TRP A 102 -16.18 1.49 12.61
CA TRP A 102 -17.07 2.04 11.58
C TRP A 102 -16.35 2.22 10.24
N MET A 103 -15.13 2.77 10.25
CA MET A 103 -14.35 2.94 9.04
C MET A 103 -13.98 1.61 8.38
N LEU A 104 -13.59 0.61 9.16
CA LEU A 104 -13.29 -0.73 8.65
C LEU A 104 -14.54 -1.38 8.01
N ALA A 105 -15.69 -1.32 8.68
CA ALA A 105 -16.94 -1.86 8.14
C ALA A 105 -17.36 -1.13 6.84
N ARG A 106 -17.18 0.20 6.80
CA ARG A 106 -17.45 1.00 5.60
C ARG A 106 -16.52 0.60 4.45
N LEU A 107 -15.22 0.45 4.71
CA LEU A 107 -14.25 0.01 3.71
C LEU A 107 -14.56 -1.40 3.22
N ASP A 108 -14.90 -2.34 4.10
CA ASP A 108 -15.30 -3.70 3.69
C ASP A 108 -16.50 -3.66 2.73
N THR A 109 -17.50 -2.83 3.04
CA THR A 109 -18.68 -2.63 2.18
C THR A 109 -18.30 -2.07 0.80
N LEU A 110 -17.47 -1.02 0.77
CA LEU A 110 -17.05 -0.37 -0.46
C LEU A 110 -16.15 -1.26 -1.32
N MET A 111 -15.26 -2.02 -0.68
CA MET A 111 -14.38 -2.99 -1.36
C MET A 111 -15.20 -4.13 -1.96
N ALA A 112 -16.18 -4.67 -1.22
CA ALA A 112 -17.10 -5.68 -1.76
C ALA A 112 -17.90 -5.13 -2.95
N TRP A 113 -18.44 -3.91 -2.83
CA TRP A 113 -19.17 -3.23 -3.90
C TRP A 113 -18.30 -3.00 -5.16
N SER A 114 -17.02 -2.68 -4.98
CA SER A 114 -16.06 -2.50 -6.08
C SER A 114 -15.50 -3.81 -6.64
N ARG A 115 -15.95 -4.97 -6.14
CA ARG A 115 -15.45 -6.32 -6.46
C ARG A 115 -13.98 -6.54 -6.10
N MET A 116 -13.49 -5.80 -5.10
CA MET A 116 -12.17 -5.98 -4.51
C MET A 116 -12.27 -6.70 -3.15
N LYS A 117 -11.15 -7.21 -2.65
CA LYS A 117 -11.09 -7.89 -1.35
C LYS A 117 -9.89 -7.45 -0.55
N LEU A 118 -10.12 -7.03 0.69
CA LEU A 118 -9.05 -6.85 1.67
C LEU A 118 -8.47 -8.23 2.03
N LYS A 119 -7.20 -8.26 2.42
CA LYS A 119 -6.48 -9.49 2.77
C LYS A 119 -6.19 -9.50 4.28
N PRO A 120 -7.06 -10.10 5.13
CA PRO A 120 -6.89 -10.08 6.58
C PRO A 120 -5.52 -10.61 7.04
N LYS A 121 -5.00 -11.65 6.36
CA LYS A 121 -3.67 -12.22 6.64
C LYS A 121 -2.52 -11.21 6.48
N LYS A 122 -2.70 -10.16 5.67
CA LYS A 122 -1.71 -9.09 5.46
C LYS A 122 -2.01 -7.83 6.27
N SER A 123 -3.19 -7.74 6.89
CA SER A 123 -3.61 -6.60 7.70
C SER A 123 -3.18 -6.77 9.15
N ARG A 124 -2.82 -5.67 9.83
CA ARG A 124 -2.53 -5.65 11.27
C ARG A 124 -3.21 -4.48 11.95
N SER A 125 -3.53 -4.64 13.23
CA SER A 125 -4.03 -3.56 14.10
C SER A 125 -3.01 -3.17 15.17
N LEU A 126 -3.10 -1.91 15.59
CA LEU A 126 -2.39 -1.38 16.74
C LEU A 126 -3.31 -0.42 17.47
N SER A 127 -3.48 -0.65 18.77
CA SER A 127 -4.27 0.20 19.65
C SER A 127 -3.37 0.73 20.75
N ILE A 128 -3.47 2.03 21.03
CA ILE A 128 -2.66 2.71 22.04
C ILE A 128 -3.60 3.42 23.00
N ARG A 129 -3.47 3.14 24.30
CA ARG A 129 -4.23 3.79 25.37
C ARG A 129 -3.26 4.33 26.41
N LYS A 130 -3.31 5.64 26.68
CA LYS A 130 -2.43 6.33 27.66
C LYS A 130 -0.93 6.02 27.44
N GLY A 131 -0.50 6.01 26.17
CA GLY A 131 0.91 5.77 25.79
C GLY A 131 1.37 4.31 25.88
N LYS A 132 0.48 3.35 26.19
CA LYS A 132 0.77 1.92 26.22
C LYS A 132 -0.01 1.19 25.13
N ILE A 133 0.57 0.11 24.61
CA ILE A 133 -0.12 -0.77 23.67
C ILE A 133 -1.24 -1.51 24.41
N GLU A 134 -2.44 -1.47 23.82
CA GLU A 134 -3.63 -2.12 24.34
C GLU A 134 -3.93 -3.36 23.48
N GLU A 135 -3.53 -4.54 23.97
CA GLU A 135 -3.64 -5.80 23.21
C GLU A 135 -5.05 -6.39 23.23
N ALA A 136 -5.90 -5.97 24.17
CA ALA A 136 -7.29 -6.44 24.27
C ALA A 136 -8.18 -5.91 23.14
N VAL A 137 -7.78 -4.82 22.48
CA VAL A 137 -8.57 -4.25 21.38
C VAL A 137 -8.34 -5.05 20.11
N VAL A 138 -9.41 -5.67 19.64
CA VAL A 138 -9.43 -6.48 18.44
C VAL A 138 -10.09 -5.72 17.29
N SER A 139 -9.52 -5.86 16.10
CA SER A 139 -10.11 -5.33 14.87
C SER A 139 -10.48 -6.48 13.93
N THR A 140 -11.53 -6.27 13.14
CA THR A 140 -12.04 -7.23 12.16
C THR A 140 -11.99 -6.59 10.79
N VAL A 141 -11.55 -7.35 9.79
CA VAL A 141 -11.51 -6.96 8.38
C VAL A 141 -12.02 -8.13 7.56
N ALA A 142 -12.92 -7.88 6.61
CA ALA A 142 -13.57 -8.91 5.79
C ALA A 142 -14.09 -10.08 6.64
N GLU A 143 -14.82 -9.76 7.72
CA GLU A 143 -15.41 -10.70 8.69
C GLU A 143 -14.39 -11.60 9.42
N ARG A 144 -13.09 -11.27 9.34
CA ARG A 144 -12.03 -12.01 10.04
C ARG A 144 -11.27 -11.10 11.00
N GLN A 145 -11.00 -11.62 12.19
CA GLN A 145 -10.12 -10.97 13.14
C GLN A 145 -8.70 -10.85 12.55
N ILE A 146 -8.13 -9.65 12.62
CA ILE A 146 -6.74 -9.40 12.20
C ILE A 146 -5.80 -9.48 13.41
N SER A 147 -4.56 -9.92 13.17
CA SER A 147 -3.54 -9.99 14.22
C SER A 147 -3.07 -8.60 14.64
N THR A 148 -2.76 -8.44 15.92
CA THR A 148 -2.14 -7.21 16.43
C THR A 148 -0.67 -7.17 16.05
N ILE A 149 -0.07 -5.96 16.00
CA ILE A 149 1.37 -5.82 15.76
C ILE A 149 2.22 -6.53 16.82
N SER A 150 1.72 -6.69 18.05
CA SER A 150 2.38 -7.47 19.10
C SER A 150 2.48 -8.96 18.78
N GLN A 151 1.44 -9.53 18.15
CA GLN A 151 1.42 -10.93 17.74
C GLN A 151 2.29 -11.15 16.50
N GLU A 152 2.12 -10.30 15.49
CA GLU A 152 2.82 -10.42 14.22
C GLU A 152 3.21 -9.04 13.70
N SER A 153 4.52 -8.76 13.63
CA SER A 153 5.05 -7.52 13.06
C SER A 153 4.60 -7.30 11.61
N VAL A 154 4.47 -6.04 11.18
CA VAL A 154 4.11 -5.68 9.80
C VAL A 154 5.24 -4.93 9.11
N LYS A 155 5.52 -5.28 7.86
CA LYS A 155 6.42 -4.52 7.00
C LYS A 155 5.60 -3.63 6.06
N ARG A 156 5.83 -2.32 6.09
CA ARG A 156 5.18 -1.32 5.22
C ARG A 156 6.23 -0.42 4.57
N HIS A 157 6.21 -0.32 3.24
CA HIS A 157 7.19 0.43 2.42
C HIS A 157 8.65 0.23 2.86
N GLY A 158 9.05 -1.02 3.11
CA GLY A 158 10.41 -1.35 3.55
C GLY A 158 10.66 -1.25 5.06
N ARG A 159 9.78 -0.59 5.82
CA ARG A 159 9.91 -0.40 7.28
C ARG A 159 9.17 -1.49 8.04
N LEU A 160 9.81 -2.05 9.07
CA LEU A 160 9.21 -3.05 9.95
C LEU A 160 8.67 -2.35 11.20
N TYR A 161 7.41 -2.60 11.53
CA TYR A 161 6.75 -2.12 12.74
C TYR A 161 6.50 -3.32 13.65
N ASP A 162 6.97 -3.24 14.90
CA ASP A 162 6.78 -4.23 15.95
C ASP A 162 6.29 -3.55 17.24
N SER A 163 5.93 -4.34 18.25
CA SER A 163 5.40 -3.84 19.52
C SER A 163 6.40 -3.01 20.33
N SER A 164 7.69 -3.01 19.98
CA SER A 164 8.65 -2.16 20.67
C SER A 164 8.38 -0.68 20.38
N MET A 165 7.79 -0.36 19.21
CA MET A 165 7.59 1.00 18.69
C MET A 165 8.88 1.84 18.67
N LYS A 166 10.05 1.17 18.78
CA LYS A 166 11.36 1.79 18.78
C LYS A 166 12.00 1.66 17.41
N ASP A 167 12.67 2.72 17.01
CA ASP A 167 13.35 2.75 15.72
C ASP A 167 14.83 2.30 15.81
N THR A 168 15.28 1.83 16.98
CA THR A 168 16.69 1.43 17.23
C THR A 168 17.18 0.31 16.32
N ARG A 169 16.29 -0.58 15.86
CA ARG A 169 16.64 -1.66 14.92
C ARG A 169 17.01 -1.13 13.53
N ARG A 170 16.70 0.12 13.19
CA ARG A 170 17.09 0.71 11.90
C ARG A 170 18.58 0.88 11.76
N GLY A 171 19.25 1.45 12.78
CA GLY A 171 20.69 1.68 12.70
C GLY A 171 21.42 0.39 12.37
N PHE A 172 21.06 -0.71 13.04
CA PHE A 172 21.61 -2.03 12.76
C PHE A 172 21.33 -2.51 11.33
N LYS A 173 20.08 -2.41 10.85
CA LYS A 173 19.72 -2.81 9.48
C LYS A 173 20.43 -1.96 8.41
N THR A 174 20.58 -0.66 8.64
CA THR A 174 21.30 0.24 7.72
C THR A 174 22.78 -0.12 7.66
N VAL A 175 23.42 -0.40 8.81
CA VAL A 175 24.82 -0.85 8.86
C VAL A 175 24.98 -2.19 8.15
N GLN A 176 24.08 -3.14 8.40
CA GLN A 176 24.10 -4.43 7.73
C GLN A 176 23.94 -4.28 6.21
N PHE A 177 22.96 -3.50 5.76
CA PHE A 177 22.72 -3.23 4.34
C PHE A 177 23.91 -2.53 3.67
N ALA A 178 24.54 -1.58 4.36
CA ALA A 178 25.77 -0.93 3.89
C ALA A 178 26.91 -1.94 3.71
N SER A 179 27.13 -2.81 4.71
CA SER A 179 28.17 -3.84 4.67
C SER A 179 27.95 -4.83 3.52
N GLU A 180 26.72 -5.36 3.38
CA GLU A 180 26.35 -6.26 2.29
C GLU A 180 26.51 -5.60 0.92
N GLY A 181 26.10 -4.33 0.78
CA GLY A 181 26.25 -3.54 -0.45
C GLY A 181 27.71 -3.30 -0.81
N LEU A 182 28.55 -2.94 0.16
CA LEU A 182 29.99 -2.77 -0.05
C LEU A 182 30.67 -4.09 -0.44
N LEU A 183 30.32 -5.20 0.20
CA LEU A 183 30.82 -6.52 -0.16
C LEU A 183 30.42 -6.92 -1.59
N ALA A 184 29.18 -6.63 -2.00
CA ALA A 184 28.71 -6.88 -3.36
C ALA A 184 29.47 -6.05 -4.40
N ILE A 185 29.70 -4.76 -4.14
CA ILE A 185 30.51 -3.89 -5.01
C ILE A 185 31.97 -4.36 -5.04
N ASN A 186 32.53 -4.82 -3.92
CA ASN A 186 33.89 -5.30 -3.91
C ASN A 186 34.04 -6.60 -4.72
N LYS A 187 33.06 -7.51 -4.63
CA LYS A 187 33.08 -8.80 -5.32
C LYS A 187 32.72 -8.71 -6.80
N CYS A 188 32.13 -7.62 -7.28
CA CYS A 188 31.81 -7.52 -8.71
C CYS A 188 33.09 -7.36 -9.56
N GLY A 189 33.12 -8.02 -10.72
CA GLY A 189 34.28 -8.07 -11.62
C GLY A 189 34.51 -6.81 -12.45
N ILE A 190 33.91 -5.67 -12.07
CA ILE A 190 34.04 -4.41 -12.81
C ILE A 190 35.29 -3.64 -12.38
N GLN A 191 35.78 -2.75 -13.25
CA GLN A 191 36.94 -1.91 -12.95
C GLN A 191 36.68 -0.96 -11.77
N GLY A 192 37.74 -0.56 -11.07
CA GLY A 192 37.67 0.28 -9.86
C GLY A 192 36.85 1.57 -10.05
N LYS A 193 36.99 2.26 -11.19
CA LYS A 193 36.19 3.47 -11.50
C LYS A 193 34.68 3.20 -11.49
N PHE A 194 34.25 2.03 -11.96
CA PHE A 194 32.83 1.65 -11.95
C PHE A 194 32.37 1.19 -10.57
N LYS A 195 33.26 0.63 -9.73
CA LYS A 195 32.94 0.35 -8.32
C LYS A 195 32.66 1.63 -7.53
N VAL A 196 33.47 2.67 -7.74
CA VAL A 196 33.25 4.00 -7.15
C VAL A 196 31.93 4.59 -7.65
N TRP A 197 31.62 4.44 -8.93
CA TRP A 197 30.33 4.85 -9.48
C TRP A 197 29.15 4.11 -8.81
N CYS A 198 29.23 2.78 -8.64
CA CYS A 198 28.21 2.02 -7.92
C CYS A 198 28.05 2.47 -6.47
N LEU A 199 29.15 2.77 -5.78
CA LEU A 199 29.09 3.30 -4.42
C LEU A 199 28.31 4.63 -4.39
N GLN A 200 28.71 5.58 -5.24
CA GLN A 200 28.14 6.93 -5.27
C GLN A 200 26.67 6.97 -5.71
N PHE A 201 26.31 6.23 -6.75
CA PHE A 201 25.00 6.37 -7.40
C PHE A 201 24.03 5.23 -7.10
N MET A 202 24.49 4.12 -6.50
CA MET A 202 23.61 2.99 -6.16
C MET A 202 23.52 2.74 -4.66
N LEU A 203 24.64 2.73 -3.94
CA LEU A 203 24.65 2.36 -2.52
C LEU A 203 24.34 3.56 -1.61
N ILE A 204 25.09 4.66 -1.73
CA ILE A 204 24.91 5.86 -0.90
C ILE A 204 23.46 6.39 -0.95
N PRO A 205 22.80 6.53 -2.11
CA PRO A 205 21.43 7.03 -2.18
C PRO A 205 20.39 6.14 -1.50
N LYS A 206 20.72 4.88 -1.21
CA LYS A 206 19.84 3.94 -0.48
C LYS A 206 20.07 3.96 1.04
N LEU A 207 21.17 4.59 1.48
CA LEU A 207 21.54 4.70 2.91
C LEU A 207 21.10 6.02 3.52
N LEU A 208 20.92 7.06 2.69
CA LEU A 208 20.37 8.37 3.04
C LEU A 208 18.83 8.31 3.07
#